data_AF-V9DJY4-F1
#
_entry.id   AF-V9DJY4-F1
#
_cell.length_a   1.000
_cell.length_b   1.000
_cell.length_c   1.000
_cell.angle_alpha   90.00
_cell.angle_beta   90.00
_cell.angle_gamma   90.00
#
_symmetry.space_group_name_H-M   'P 1'
#
loop_
_entity.id
_entity.type
_entity.pdbx_description
1 polymer ?
#
loop_
_entity_poly.entity_id
_entity_poly.type
_entity_poly.pdbx_seq_one_letter_code
_entity_poly.pdbx_strand_id
1 'polypeptide(L)'
;MAATAIEGQGQLNSEPSQPEERAEHDLPPKSYAEAAQPQEDAQNGDAVGLGSGPKQKSAVNGFASRPLLNGQKDRQPLDEDRTIYEKHVNHNGEILTSIKPSDNYEESLKHNGQTAPREKKATRPAKRQDRTRDELASGRQAGAGWEKSAIRWAPLNVPLQRRIQTLAVLWHTTTIPLLLSFFFLLCSIPLTWPLLIPYLIYILLISEAATDGTLKRRSKWLRSSKFWSAFASYFPARLHRTVELEPTRKYIFGYHPHGIISHGAFAAFATEALGFSELYPGITNTLLTLDANFRVPLYRDYALALGLASVSRESIENILSKGGRNGEGMGRAVTIVIGGARESLDAQPHSLRLVLKSRKGFVKLAIRTGADLVPVLAFGENELYDQVDSVEHPWIHKFQMLVKKAMGFTIPLFHARGIFNYDVGLLPYRRAINIVVGRPIKVVQQGGKDNKVDEKYLDQVHQEYVDELVRLWDGYKDTFAKDREGELEIVE
;
A
#
# COMPACT_ATOMS: atom_id res chain seq x y z
N MET A 1 -41.68 15.81 -66.18
CA MET A 1 -40.30 15.63 -66.69
C MET A 1 -39.49 15.11 -65.51
N ALA A 2 -39.26 13.79 -65.46
CA ALA A 2 -37.96 13.16 -65.80
C ALA A 2 -36.87 13.57 -64.77
N ALA A 3 -36.12 12.71 -64.09
CA ALA A 3 -35.84 11.28 -64.24
C ALA A 3 -34.99 10.80 -63.01
N THR A 4 -35.07 9.50 -62.68
CA THR A 4 -34.05 8.50 -62.20
C THR A 4 -32.64 8.97 -61.75
N ALA A 5 -31.87 8.32 -60.86
CA ALA A 5 -31.80 6.99 -60.23
C ALA A 5 -30.83 7.06 -59.01
N ILE A 6 -31.10 6.36 -57.90
CA ILE A 6 -30.45 5.14 -57.36
C ILE A 6 -28.91 5.18 -57.25
N GLU A 7 -28.41 5.15 -56.01
CA GLU A 7 -27.26 4.32 -55.62
C GLU A 7 -27.46 3.81 -54.19
N GLY A 8 -27.54 2.49 -54.05
CA GLY A 8 -27.62 1.80 -52.76
C GLY A 8 -26.22 1.54 -52.21
N GLN A 9 -26.05 1.78 -50.91
CA GLN A 9 -24.92 1.24 -50.14
C GLN A 9 -25.45 0.13 -49.25
N GLY A 10 -24.95 -1.09 -49.48
CA GLY A 10 -25.23 -2.25 -48.65
C GLY A 10 -24.69 -2.04 -47.24
N GLN A 11 -25.58 -2.15 -46.25
CA GLN A 11 -25.21 -2.31 -44.86
C GLN A 11 -24.50 -3.65 -44.68
N LEU A 12 -23.21 -3.60 -44.37
CA LEU A 12 -22.52 -4.71 -43.73
C LEU A 12 -23.10 -4.84 -42.31
N ASN A 13 -23.85 -5.91 -42.06
CA ASN A 13 -24.46 -6.23 -40.78
C ASN A 13 -23.37 -6.32 -39.68
N SER A 14 -23.24 -5.30 -38.85
CA SER A 14 -22.56 -5.42 -37.56
C SER A 14 -23.52 -6.09 -36.58
N GLU A 15 -23.16 -7.28 -36.09
CA GLU A 15 -23.92 -7.92 -35.02
C GLU A 15 -24.07 -6.97 -33.81
N PRO A 16 -25.25 -6.88 -33.20
CA PRO A 16 -25.49 -6.01 -32.06
C PRO A 16 -24.55 -6.35 -30.89
N SER A 17 -23.98 -5.31 -30.29
CA SER A 17 -23.00 -5.40 -29.22
C SER A 17 -23.62 -5.28 -27.83
N GLN A 18 -24.83 -4.71 -27.74
CA GLN A 18 -25.54 -4.55 -26.47
C GLN A 18 -26.21 -5.87 -26.03
N PRO A 19 -26.18 -6.21 -24.72
CA PRO A 19 -26.75 -7.45 -24.21
C PRO A 19 -28.25 -7.58 -24.46
N GLU A 20 -28.99 -6.47 -24.39
CA GLU A 20 -30.44 -6.43 -24.53
C GLU A 20 -30.87 -6.72 -25.98
N GLU A 21 -30.23 -6.09 -26.96
CA GLU A 21 -30.50 -6.32 -28.40
C GLU A 21 -30.12 -7.74 -28.85
N ARG A 22 -29.13 -8.39 -28.22
CA ARG A 22 -28.81 -9.80 -28.53
C ARG A 22 -29.82 -10.79 -27.98
N ALA A 23 -30.38 -10.50 -26.82
CA ALA A 23 -31.42 -11.33 -26.25
C ALA A 23 -32.66 -11.31 -27.15
N GLU A 24 -32.98 -10.18 -27.78
CA GLU A 24 -34.06 -10.07 -28.78
C GLU A 24 -33.81 -10.87 -30.06
N HIS A 25 -32.54 -11.16 -30.38
CA HIS A 25 -32.13 -11.93 -31.56
C HIS A 25 -31.69 -13.37 -31.25
N ASP A 26 -31.93 -13.87 -30.02
CA ASP A 26 -31.49 -15.20 -29.55
C ASP A 26 -29.97 -15.47 -29.74
N LEU A 27 -29.15 -14.43 -29.67
CA LEU A 27 -27.71 -14.52 -29.85
C LEU A 27 -26.98 -14.69 -28.49
N PRO A 28 -25.96 -15.57 -28.40
CA PRO A 28 -25.24 -15.79 -27.14
C PRO A 28 -24.45 -14.55 -26.68
N PRO A 29 -24.24 -14.39 -25.35
CA PRO A 29 -23.45 -13.29 -24.81
C PRO A 29 -21.99 -13.39 -25.28
N LYS A 30 -21.40 -12.30 -25.79
CA LYS A 30 -19.98 -12.28 -26.21
C LYS A 30 -19.09 -12.27 -24.96
N SER A 31 -18.05 -13.09 -24.99
CA SER A 31 -16.98 -13.04 -23.99
C SER A 31 -16.18 -11.74 -24.13
N TYR A 32 -15.78 -11.13 -23.02
CA TYR A 32 -15.05 -9.85 -22.98
C TYR A 32 -13.74 -9.86 -23.79
N ALA A 33 -13.17 -11.04 -24.04
CA ALA A 33 -11.96 -11.22 -24.85
C ALA A 33 -12.21 -11.09 -26.37
N GLU A 34 -13.42 -11.39 -26.85
CA GLU A 34 -13.78 -11.33 -28.28
C GLU A 34 -14.16 -9.92 -28.74
N ALA A 35 -14.56 -9.03 -27.81
CA ALA A 35 -14.87 -7.64 -28.10
C ALA A 35 -13.62 -6.74 -28.18
N ALA A 36 -12.43 -7.27 -27.90
CA ALA A 36 -11.18 -6.51 -27.75
C ALA A 36 -10.15 -6.74 -28.87
N GLN A 37 -10.51 -7.41 -29.97
CA GLN A 37 -9.62 -7.54 -31.12
C GLN A 37 -9.77 -6.34 -32.08
N PRO A 38 -8.67 -5.67 -32.48
CA PRO A 38 -8.70 -4.72 -33.59
C PRO A 38 -9.07 -5.45 -34.89
N GLN A 39 -9.97 -4.86 -35.70
CA GLN A 39 -10.22 -5.28 -37.08
C GLN A 39 -8.94 -5.10 -37.89
N GLU A 40 -8.31 -6.20 -38.33
CA GLU A 40 -7.24 -6.17 -39.33
C GLU A 40 -7.87 -5.95 -40.72
N ASP A 41 -7.43 -4.88 -41.39
CA ASP A 41 -7.80 -4.53 -42.75
C ASP A 41 -7.34 -5.61 -43.74
N ALA A 42 -8.29 -6.16 -44.50
CA ALA A 42 -8.02 -7.06 -45.62
C ALA A 42 -7.68 -6.25 -46.89
N GLN A 43 -6.50 -6.51 -47.47
CA GLN A 43 -6.24 -6.24 -48.89
C GLN A 43 -5.77 -7.52 -49.61
N ASN A 44 -6.61 -7.90 -50.58
CA ASN A 44 -6.36 -8.59 -51.85
C ASN A 44 -5.68 -9.96 -51.92
N GLY A 45 -6.36 -10.88 -52.62
CA GLY A 45 -5.71 -11.92 -53.41
C GLY A 45 -6.58 -13.15 -53.66
N ASP A 46 -7.28 -13.15 -54.78
CA ASP A 46 -8.07 -14.23 -55.40
C ASP A 46 -7.50 -15.65 -55.28
N ALA A 47 -8.39 -16.65 -55.09
CA ALA A 47 -8.66 -17.72 -56.07
C ALA A 47 -9.38 -18.94 -55.46
N VAL A 48 -10.62 -19.16 -55.94
CA VAL A 48 -11.19 -20.44 -56.45
C VAL A 48 -10.91 -21.76 -55.71
N GLY A 49 -12.00 -22.43 -55.29
CA GLY A 49 -12.13 -23.88 -55.55
C GLY A 49 -12.63 -24.78 -54.42
N LEU A 50 -13.94 -25.08 -54.46
CA LEU A 50 -14.57 -26.41 -54.35
C LEU A 50 -14.25 -27.33 -53.16
N GLY A 51 -15.32 -27.70 -52.43
CA GLY A 51 -15.75 -29.11 -52.41
C GLY A 51 -15.70 -29.89 -51.08
N SER A 52 -16.90 -30.25 -50.61
CA SER A 52 -17.28 -31.52 -49.95
C SER A 52 -16.65 -31.94 -48.59
N GLY A 53 -17.51 -32.12 -47.57
CA GLY A 53 -17.24 -32.93 -46.37
C GLY A 53 -17.30 -34.45 -46.66
N PRO A 54 -17.64 -35.35 -45.70
CA PRO A 54 -17.77 -35.22 -44.24
C PRO A 54 -17.17 -36.43 -43.43
N LYS A 55 -17.33 -36.41 -42.09
CA LYS A 55 -17.16 -37.54 -41.12
C LYS A 55 -15.69 -38.02 -40.93
N GLN A 56 -15.18 -38.50 -39.78
CA GLN A 56 -15.76 -39.21 -38.65
C GLN A 56 -14.77 -39.21 -37.45
N LYS A 57 -15.31 -39.57 -36.27
CA LYS A 57 -14.70 -39.75 -34.94
C LYS A 57 -13.44 -40.65 -34.92
N SER A 58 -12.46 -40.31 -34.08
CA SER A 58 -11.91 -41.18 -33.00
C SER A 58 -10.69 -40.55 -32.32
N ALA A 59 -10.69 -40.64 -30.98
CA ALA A 59 -9.57 -40.30 -30.11
C ALA A 59 -8.32 -41.15 -30.39
N VAL A 60 -7.13 -40.63 -30.05
CA VAL A 60 -6.03 -41.31 -29.32
C VAL A 60 -4.82 -40.36 -29.25
N ASN A 61 -4.20 -40.32 -28.07
CA ASN A 61 -2.95 -39.62 -27.76
C ASN A 61 -1.81 -40.01 -28.71
N GLY A 62 -1.06 -39.02 -29.19
CA GLY A 62 0.17 -39.24 -29.95
C GLY A 62 1.01 -37.97 -30.02
N PHE A 63 2.09 -37.95 -29.23
CA PHE A 63 3.20 -37.02 -29.39
C PHE A 63 3.82 -37.20 -30.79
N ALA A 64 3.80 -36.16 -31.63
CA ALA A 64 4.66 -36.04 -32.79
C ALA A 64 4.82 -34.57 -33.22
N SER A 65 6.00 -34.05 -32.89
CA SER A 65 6.83 -33.03 -33.54
C SER A 65 6.30 -32.34 -34.81
N ARG A 66 6.30 -31.01 -34.79
CA ARG A 66 6.33 -30.13 -35.97
C ARG A 66 7.27 -28.92 -35.74
N PRO A 67 7.77 -28.31 -36.82
CA PRO A 67 9.19 -28.09 -37.03
C PRO A 67 9.71 -26.74 -36.53
N LEU A 68 11.01 -26.71 -36.26
CA LEU A 68 11.81 -25.51 -36.06
C LEU A 68 11.70 -24.59 -37.28
N LEU A 69 11.11 -23.40 -37.07
CA LEU A 69 11.51 -22.20 -37.82
C LEU A 69 12.11 -21.20 -36.83
N ASN A 70 13.33 -20.79 -37.18
CA ASN A 70 14.25 -20.01 -36.37
C ASN A 70 13.96 -18.51 -36.58
N GLY A 71 13.72 -17.77 -35.49
CA GLY A 71 13.44 -16.34 -35.54
C GLY A 71 13.41 -15.67 -34.16
N GLN A 72 14.60 -15.48 -33.58
CA GLN A 72 14.99 -14.49 -32.55
C GLN A 72 14.03 -14.13 -31.38
N LYS A 73 14.35 -14.76 -30.23
CA LYS A 73 14.68 -14.20 -28.90
C LYS A 73 13.71 -13.28 -28.13
N ASP A 74 13.44 -13.79 -26.92
CA ASP A 74 13.06 -13.12 -25.67
C ASP A 74 11.60 -12.66 -25.51
N ARG A 75 10.71 -13.66 -25.41
CA ARG A 75 9.57 -13.59 -24.50
C ARG A 75 9.74 -14.68 -23.44
N GLN A 76 10.17 -14.30 -22.24
CA GLN A 76 9.98 -15.16 -21.07
C GLN A 76 8.48 -15.35 -20.87
N PRO A 77 7.97 -16.60 -20.78
CA PRO A 77 6.60 -16.82 -20.37
C PRO A 77 6.44 -16.28 -18.95
N LEU A 78 5.41 -15.46 -18.73
CA LEU A 78 4.97 -15.10 -17.39
C LEU A 78 4.64 -16.39 -16.66
N ASP A 79 5.31 -16.60 -15.53
CA ASP A 79 5.19 -17.74 -14.63
C ASP A 79 3.79 -17.71 -13.99
N GLU A 80 2.78 -18.26 -14.69
CA GLU A 80 1.37 -18.31 -14.25
C GLU A 80 1.15 -19.22 -13.03
N ASP A 81 2.19 -19.91 -12.54
CA ASP A 81 2.10 -20.92 -11.48
C ASP A 81 2.56 -20.42 -10.09
N ARG A 82 2.71 -19.08 -9.90
CA ARG A 82 3.36 -18.53 -8.68
C ARG A 82 2.49 -17.71 -7.73
N THR A 83 1.19 -17.59 -7.95
CA THR A 83 0.30 -16.78 -7.08
C THR A 83 -0.70 -17.67 -6.33
N ILE A 84 -0.22 -18.38 -5.30
CA ILE A 84 -1.12 -19.14 -4.41
C ILE A 84 -1.76 -18.14 -3.45
N TYR A 85 -3.06 -17.89 -3.60
CA TYR A 85 -3.83 -17.08 -2.65
C TYR A 85 -4.17 -17.91 -1.40
N GLU A 86 -4.13 -17.27 -0.24
CA GLU A 86 -4.64 -17.79 1.03
C GLU A 86 -6.01 -17.16 1.31
N LYS A 87 -6.97 -17.99 1.72
CA LYS A 87 -8.32 -17.58 2.08
C LYS A 87 -8.53 -17.77 3.58
N HIS A 88 -8.80 -16.70 4.32
CA HIS A 88 -9.22 -16.77 5.72
C HIS A 88 -10.73 -16.55 5.80
N VAL A 89 -11.44 -17.43 6.49
CA VAL A 89 -12.89 -17.30 6.69
C VAL A 89 -13.13 -16.76 8.09
N ASN A 90 -13.84 -15.64 8.22
CA ASN A 90 -14.22 -15.13 9.54
C ASN A 90 -15.43 -15.89 10.10
N HIS A 91 -15.79 -15.58 11.35
CA HIS A 91 -16.93 -16.18 12.05
C HIS A 91 -18.28 -15.98 11.32
N ASN A 92 -18.38 -14.95 10.47
CA ASN A 92 -19.55 -14.63 9.65
C ASN A 92 -19.52 -15.30 8.26
N GLY A 93 -18.50 -16.10 7.94
CA GLY A 93 -18.38 -16.77 6.63
C GLY A 93 -17.78 -15.91 5.51
N GLU A 94 -17.31 -14.70 5.80
CA GLU A 94 -16.64 -13.84 4.83
C GLU A 94 -15.20 -14.29 4.57
N ILE A 95 -14.77 -14.17 3.31
CA ILE A 95 -13.46 -14.62 2.86
C ILE A 95 -12.52 -13.42 2.73
N LEU A 96 -11.42 -13.44 3.47
CA LEU A 96 -10.25 -12.60 3.21
C LEU A 96 -9.30 -13.33 2.27
N THR A 97 -8.95 -12.66 1.18
CA THR A 97 -7.94 -13.15 0.24
C THR A 97 -6.63 -12.40 0.44
N SER A 98 -5.55 -13.14 0.65
CA SER A 98 -4.19 -12.61 0.72
C SER A 98 -3.24 -13.42 -0.13
N ILE A 99 -2.10 -12.86 -0.50
CA ILE A 99 -1.03 -13.62 -1.17
C ILE A 99 -0.40 -14.56 -0.16
N LYS A 100 -0.09 -15.80 -0.53
CA LYS A 100 0.59 -16.73 0.40
C LYS A 100 1.94 -16.15 0.85
N PRO A 101 2.24 -16.15 2.16
CA PRO A 101 3.54 -15.69 2.63
C PRO A 101 4.67 -16.58 2.08
N SER A 102 5.83 -16.00 1.78
CA SER A 102 7.05 -16.80 1.55
C SER A 102 7.49 -17.50 2.85
N ASP A 103 8.21 -18.62 2.76
CA ASP A 103 8.72 -19.39 3.92
C ASP A 103 9.40 -18.52 5.00
N ASN A 104 10.07 -17.43 4.58
CA ASN A 104 10.69 -16.41 5.43
C ASN A 104 9.73 -15.74 6.45
N TYR A 105 8.42 -15.73 6.19
CA TYR A 105 7.40 -15.17 7.05
C TYR A 105 7.10 -16.08 8.25
N GLU A 106 7.04 -17.40 8.04
CA GLU A 106 6.82 -18.33 9.15
C GLU A 106 7.98 -18.30 10.14
N GLU A 107 9.21 -18.11 9.66
CA GLU A 107 10.39 -17.95 10.50
C GLU A 107 10.31 -16.69 11.38
N SER A 108 9.77 -15.58 10.85
CA SER A 108 9.63 -14.33 11.63
C SER A 108 8.58 -14.47 12.75
N LEU A 109 7.47 -15.17 12.48
CA LEU A 109 6.47 -15.50 13.50
C LEU A 109 7.02 -16.43 14.60
N LYS A 110 7.74 -17.50 14.22
CA LYS A 110 8.33 -18.47 15.16
C LYS A 110 9.35 -17.81 16.11
N HIS A 111 10.16 -16.88 15.60
CA HIS A 111 11.16 -16.17 16.42
C HIS A 111 10.57 -15.04 17.27
N ASN A 112 9.47 -14.41 16.88
CA ASN A 112 8.79 -13.42 17.71
C ASN A 112 8.28 -14.05 19.02
N GLY A 113 7.71 -15.27 18.98
CA GLY A 113 7.27 -15.97 20.20
C GLY A 113 8.40 -16.32 21.19
N GLN A 114 9.63 -16.48 20.72
CA GLN A 114 10.80 -16.77 21.57
C GLN A 114 11.39 -15.52 22.25
N THR A 115 11.12 -14.32 21.71
CA THR A 115 11.69 -13.06 22.20
C THR A 115 10.65 -12.08 22.76
N ALA A 116 9.37 -12.47 22.74
CA ALA A 116 8.30 -11.74 23.40
C ALA A 116 8.59 -11.60 24.92
N PRO A 117 8.26 -10.46 25.54
CA PRO A 117 8.43 -10.31 26.98
C PRO A 117 7.59 -11.38 27.70
N ARG A 118 8.24 -12.27 28.47
CA ARG A 118 7.53 -13.10 29.45
C ARG A 118 6.89 -12.17 30.48
N GLU A 119 5.59 -12.31 30.69
CA GLU A 119 4.89 -11.72 31.84
C GLU A 119 5.67 -12.01 33.13
N LYS A 120 5.75 -11.00 34.01
CA LYS A 120 6.37 -11.12 35.34
C LYS A 120 5.57 -12.11 36.19
N LYS A 121 5.89 -13.41 36.11
CA LYS A 121 5.50 -14.36 37.14
C LYS A 121 6.27 -14.06 38.42
N ALA A 122 5.52 -13.92 39.51
CA ALA A 122 6.00 -13.61 40.84
C ALA A 122 7.13 -14.54 41.31
N THR A 123 8.03 -13.92 42.06
CA THR A 123 9.27 -14.37 42.69
C THR A 123 9.22 -15.75 43.35
N ARG A 124 10.26 -16.58 43.09
CA ARG A 124 10.70 -17.66 44.00
C ARG A 124 12.21 -17.52 44.26
N PRO A 125 12.69 -17.70 45.50
CA PRO A 125 14.08 -17.41 45.86
C PRO A 125 15.04 -18.51 45.40
N ALA A 126 16.24 -18.10 45.00
CA ALA A 126 17.32 -18.96 44.54
C ALA A 126 18.00 -19.69 45.70
N LYS A 127 18.19 -21.01 45.57
CA LYS A 127 19.07 -21.79 46.44
C LYS A 127 20.53 -21.57 46.04
N ARG A 128 21.34 -21.20 47.02
CA ARG A 128 22.79 -21.02 46.97
C ARG A 128 23.44 -22.41 46.91
N GLN A 129 24.31 -22.64 45.93
CA GLN A 129 25.17 -23.84 45.90
C GLN A 129 26.60 -23.45 45.54
N ASP A 130 27.49 -24.31 46.01
CA ASP A 130 28.81 -24.03 46.55
C ASP A 130 29.91 -23.84 45.49
N ARG A 131 30.93 -23.06 45.84
CA ARG A 131 32.13 -22.86 45.01
C ARG A 131 33.16 -23.93 45.34
N THR A 132 33.76 -24.54 44.32
CA THR A 132 35.20 -24.88 44.29
C THR A 132 35.58 -25.44 42.92
N ARG A 133 36.41 -24.70 42.17
CA ARG A 133 37.67 -25.18 41.57
C ARG A 133 38.29 -24.10 40.67
N ASP A 134 39.58 -23.90 40.94
CA ASP A 134 40.60 -23.09 40.26
C ASP A 134 40.29 -22.64 38.83
N GLU A 135 40.16 -21.32 38.64
CA GLU A 135 40.21 -20.68 37.33
C GLU A 135 41.28 -19.59 37.32
N LEU A 136 42.19 -19.74 36.36
CA LEU A 136 43.19 -18.75 35.95
C LEU A 136 42.52 -17.38 35.77
N ALA A 137 43.14 -16.32 36.30
CA ALA A 137 42.63 -14.96 36.22
C ALA A 137 42.58 -14.46 34.77
N SER A 138 41.47 -14.73 34.10
CA SER A 138 41.08 -14.07 32.85
C SER A 138 40.77 -12.60 33.15
N GLY A 139 41.22 -11.69 32.28
CA GLY A 139 40.91 -10.26 32.37
C GLY A 139 39.40 -9.99 32.26
N ARG A 140 39.01 -8.71 32.16
CA ARG A 140 37.59 -8.34 31.98
C ARG A 140 37.00 -9.07 30.75
N GLN A 141 36.04 -9.96 30.96
CA GLN A 141 35.22 -10.52 29.88
C GLN A 141 34.42 -9.39 29.23
N ALA A 142 34.56 -9.21 27.92
CA ALA A 142 33.73 -8.26 27.18
C ALA A 142 32.25 -8.67 27.32
N GLY A 143 31.45 -7.80 27.94
CA GLY A 143 30.04 -8.07 28.23
C GLY A 143 29.73 -8.62 29.64
N ALA A 144 30.72 -8.88 30.49
CA ALA A 144 30.45 -9.23 31.89
C ALA A 144 29.82 -8.04 32.63
N GLY A 145 28.60 -8.21 33.15
CA GLY A 145 27.79 -7.15 33.78
C GLY A 145 26.65 -6.61 32.91
N TRP A 146 26.56 -6.98 31.62
CA TRP A 146 25.46 -6.55 30.75
C TRP A 146 24.13 -7.20 31.15
N GLU A 147 24.16 -8.37 31.77
CA GLU A 147 23.00 -9.04 32.38
C GLU A 147 22.37 -8.27 33.56
N LYS A 148 23.07 -7.27 34.11
CA LYS A 148 22.57 -6.36 35.16
C LYS A 148 22.12 -5.00 34.61
N SER A 149 22.26 -4.77 33.31
CA SER A 149 21.80 -3.55 32.64
C SER A 149 20.26 -3.48 32.68
N ALA A 150 19.71 -2.34 33.12
CA ALA A 150 18.27 -2.07 33.01
C ALA A 150 17.79 -2.05 31.54
N ILE A 151 18.73 -1.89 30.60
CA ILE A 151 18.54 -1.92 29.16
C ILE A 151 18.93 -3.31 28.66
N ARG A 152 17.99 -4.06 28.06
CA ARG A 152 18.25 -5.32 27.37
C ARG A 152 18.92 -5.02 26.03
N TRP A 153 20.09 -5.59 25.78
CA TRP A 153 20.84 -5.40 24.53
C TRP A 153 20.55 -6.51 23.52
N ALA A 154 20.64 -6.19 22.22
CA ALA A 154 20.55 -7.19 21.15
C ALA A 154 21.67 -8.24 21.29
N PRO A 155 21.38 -9.54 21.29
CA PRO A 155 22.42 -10.56 21.33
C PRO A 155 23.31 -10.42 20.08
N LEU A 156 24.63 -10.57 20.22
CA LEU A 156 25.58 -10.41 19.10
C LEU A 156 25.33 -11.41 17.95
N ASN A 157 24.66 -12.54 18.25
CA ASN A 157 24.30 -13.58 17.29
C ASN A 157 22.86 -13.41 16.73
N VAL A 158 22.52 -12.21 16.23
CA VAL A 158 21.27 -12.02 15.45
C VAL A 158 21.48 -12.49 14.00
N PRO A 159 20.60 -13.36 13.44
CA PRO A 159 20.68 -13.80 12.05
C PRO A 159 20.69 -12.65 11.05
N LEU A 160 21.42 -12.81 9.92
CA LEU A 160 21.57 -11.79 8.88
C LEU A 160 20.21 -11.26 8.39
N GLN A 161 19.24 -12.14 8.21
CA GLN A 161 17.88 -11.78 7.79
C GLN A 161 17.21 -10.77 8.73
N ARG A 162 17.32 -10.97 10.06
CA ARG A 162 16.78 -10.01 11.04
C ARG A 162 17.52 -8.68 10.99
N ARG A 163 18.82 -8.68 10.67
CA ARG A 163 19.60 -7.44 10.47
C ARG A 163 19.15 -6.70 9.24
N ILE A 164 18.89 -7.39 8.12
CA ILE A 164 18.36 -6.80 6.89
C ILE A 164 16.95 -6.22 7.12
N GLN A 165 16.08 -6.94 7.83
CA GLN A 165 14.76 -6.42 8.24
C GLN A 165 14.90 -5.14 9.07
N THR A 166 15.75 -5.15 10.10
CA THR A 166 16.02 -3.96 10.93
C THR A 166 16.62 -2.82 10.09
N LEU A 167 17.55 -3.11 9.18
CA LEU A 167 18.13 -2.13 8.27
C LEU A 167 17.08 -1.52 7.36
N ALA A 168 16.14 -2.31 6.85
CA ALA A 168 15.07 -1.82 5.98
C ALA A 168 14.13 -0.84 6.71
N VAL A 169 13.74 -1.17 7.94
CA VAL A 169 12.93 -0.28 8.79
C VAL A 169 13.72 0.94 9.25
N LEU A 170 15.00 0.76 9.61
CA LEU A 170 15.87 1.87 9.98
C LEU A 170 16.06 2.83 8.81
N TRP A 171 16.33 2.31 7.61
CA TRP A 171 16.39 3.11 6.40
C TRP A 171 15.10 3.90 6.22
N HIS A 172 13.93 3.26 6.22
CA HIS A 172 12.65 3.94 6.04
C HIS A 172 12.42 5.06 7.08
N THR A 173 12.67 4.78 8.37
CA THR A 173 12.48 5.74 9.47
C THR A 173 13.51 6.88 9.48
N THR A 174 14.69 6.70 8.89
CA THR A 174 15.78 7.69 8.89
C THR A 174 16.09 8.27 7.52
N THR A 175 15.33 7.91 6.47
CA THR A 175 15.64 8.34 5.09
C THR A 175 15.65 9.87 4.96
N ILE A 176 14.68 10.55 5.57
CA ILE A 176 14.59 12.02 5.52
C ILE A 176 15.85 12.67 6.12
N PRO A 177 16.21 12.45 7.40
CA PRO A 177 17.41 13.07 7.96
C PRO A 177 18.68 12.63 7.23
N LEU A 178 18.80 11.37 6.80
CA LEU A 178 19.97 10.91 6.07
C LEU A 178 20.16 11.64 4.73
N LEU A 179 19.11 11.72 3.90
CA LEU A 179 19.19 12.40 2.61
C LEU A 179 19.36 13.91 2.76
N LEU A 180 18.75 14.50 3.79
CA LEU A 180 18.90 15.92 4.08
C LEU A 180 20.32 16.26 4.57
N SER A 181 20.88 15.45 5.47
CA SER A 181 22.29 15.59 5.90
C SER A 181 23.25 15.41 4.74
N PHE A 182 22.99 14.43 3.86
CA PHE A 182 23.79 14.24 2.65
C PHE A 182 23.68 15.44 1.70
N PHE A 183 22.49 16.02 1.52
CA PHE A 183 22.32 17.24 0.74
C PHE A 183 23.13 18.41 1.31
N PHE A 184 23.08 18.65 2.63
CA PHE A 184 23.88 19.71 3.26
C PHE A 184 25.39 19.48 3.17
N LEU A 185 25.82 18.21 3.22
CA LEU A 185 27.22 17.85 2.94
C LEU A 185 27.61 18.25 1.51
N LEU A 186 26.75 17.96 0.51
CA LEU A 186 26.99 18.40 -0.87
C LEU A 186 27.07 19.93 -0.97
N CYS A 187 26.14 20.66 -0.33
CA CYS A 187 26.18 22.12 -0.28
C CYS A 187 27.50 22.68 0.29
N SER A 188 28.14 21.94 1.20
CA SER A 188 29.42 22.33 1.80
C SER A 188 30.61 22.17 0.86
N ILE A 189 30.43 21.54 -0.31
CA ILE A 189 31.47 21.29 -1.31
C ILE A 189 31.19 22.17 -2.55
N PRO A 190 31.94 23.28 -2.77
CA PRO A 190 31.70 24.20 -3.88
C PRO A 190 31.72 23.57 -5.27
N LEU A 191 32.47 22.48 -5.45
CA LEU A 191 32.53 21.75 -6.73
C LEU A 191 31.17 21.17 -7.16
N THR A 192 30.24 20.95 -6.21
CA THR A 192 28.91 20.41 -6.52
C THR A 192 27.89 21.49 -6.89
N TRP A 193 28.18 22.77 -6.63
CA TRP A 193 27.25 23.88 -6.83
C TRP A 193 26.73 24.04 -8.26
N PRO A 194 27.54 23.83 -9.32
CA PRO A 194 27.05 23.87 -10.69
C PRO A 194 25.91 22.88 -10.97
N LEU A 195 25.80 21.79 -10.20
CA LEU A 195 24.70 20.83 -10.28
C LEU A 195 23.59 21.18 -9.27
N LEU A 196 23.95 21.55 -8.04
CA LEU A 196 23.00 21.83 -6.97
C LEU A 196 22.14 23.07 -7.24
N ILE A 197 22.71 24.15 -7.77
CA ILE A 197 21.96 25.40 -7.99
C ILE A 197 20.86 25.20 -9.04
N PRO A 198 21.14 24.67 -10.25
CA PRO A 198 20.08 24.37 -11.22
C PRO A 198 19.06 23.38 -10.69
N TYR A 199 19.52 22.36 -9.95
CA TYR A 199 18.64 21.40 -9.31
C TYR A 199 17.69 22.11 -8.32
N LEU A 200 18.18 22.95 -7.42
CA LEU A 200 17.36 23.70 -6.46
C LEU A 200 16.37 24.66 -7.15
N ILE A 201 16.81 25.36 -8.19
CA ILE A 201 15.93 26.20 -9.01
C ILE A 201 14.79 25.35 -9.61
N TYR A 202 15.13 24.20 -10.19
CA TYR A 202 14.14 23.29 -10.75
C TYR A 202 13.15 22.79 -9.71
N ILE A 203 13.61 22.33 -8.54
CA ILE A 203 12.70 21.75 -7.54
C ILE A 203 11.81 22.81 -6.88
N LEU A 204 12.29 24.04 -6.70
CA LEU A 204 11.56 25.08 -5.96
C LEU A 204 10.66 25.93 -6.86
N LEU A 205 11.04 26.13 -8.13
CA LEU A 205 10.33 27.07 -9.01
C LEU A 205 9.62 26.41 -10.19
N ILE A 206 9.96 25.17 -10.56
CA ILE A 206 9.50 24.55 -11.83
C ILE A 206 8.76 23.22 -11.59
N SER A 207 9.19 22.43 -10.61
CA SER A 207 8.76 21.04 -10.48
C SER A 207 7.37 20.90 -9.84
N GLU A 208 6.38 20.46 -10.62
CA GLU A 208 5.04 20.07 -10.15
C GLU A 208 4.85 18.55 -10.05
N ALA A 209 5.94 17.78 -10.02
CA ALA A 209 5.90 16.32 -10.14
C ALA A 209 5.11 15.61 -9.02
N ALA A 210 4.87 16.27 -7.88
CA ALA A 210 4.10 15.75 -6.77
C ALA A 210 2.58 15.97 -6.90
N THR A 211 2.15 16.84 -7.83
CA THR A 211 0.76 17.26 -8.02
C THR A 211 0.26 17.03 -9.45
N ASP A 212 1.14 16.85 -10.43
CA ASP A 212 0.78 16.80 -11.87
C ASP A 212 -0.15 15.63 -12.27
N GLY A 213 -0.20 14.55 -11.48
CA GLY A 213 -0.98 13.34 -11.70
C GLY A 213 -0.39 12.33 -12.71
N THR A 214 0.78 12.61 -13.28
CA THR A 214 1.36 11.80 -14.36
C THR A 214 2.04 10.53 -13.85
N LEU A 215 2.57 10.58 -12.62
CA LEU A 215 3.39 9.53 -12.00
C LEU A 215 4.63 9.14 -12.83
N LYS A 216 5.13 10.03 -13.71
CA LYS A 216 6.29 9.76 -14.60
C LYS A 216 7.54 9.29 -13.87
N ARG A 217 7.71 9.69 -12.61
CA ARG A 217 8.88 9.38 -11.78
C ARG A 217 8.79 8.05 -11.04
N ARG A 218 7.61 7.42 -11.02
CA ARG A 218 7.36 6.17 -10.30
C ARG A 218 8.20 5.02 -10.87
N SER A 219 9.03 4.41 -10.03
CA SER A 219 9.88 3.29 -10.40
C SER A 219 9.29 1.96 -9.97
N LYS A 220 8.90 1.12 -10.94
CA LYS A 220 8.44 -0.25 -10.66
C LYS A 220 9.55 -1.09 -10.01
N TRP A 221 10.79 -0.91 -10.45
CA TRP A 221 11.95 -1.63 -9.89
C TRP A 221 12.15 -1.33 -8.41
N LEU A 222 12.11 -0.06 -8.01
CA LEU A 222 12.30 0.33 -6.62
C LEU A 222 11.17 -0.25 -5.75
N ARG A 223 9.92 -0.09 -6.18
CA ARG A 223 8.72 -0.55 -5.44
C ARG A 223 8.63 -2.06 -5.29
N SER A 224 9.15 -2.83 -6.26
CA SER A 224 9.14 -4.31 -6.26
C SER A 224 10.43 -4.94 -5.72
N SER A 225 11.37 -4.14 -5.23
CA SER A 225 12.63 -4.65 -4.70
C SER A 225 12.42 -5.53 -3.45
N LYS A 226 13.24 -6.59 -3.31
CA LYS A 226 13.22 -7.50 -2.15
C LYS A 226 13.56 -6.80 -0.82
N PHE A 227 14.13 -5.60 -0.89
CA PHE A 227 14.32 -4.73 0.26
C PHE A 227 13.00 -4.44 0.99
N TRP A 228 11.91 -4.21 0.24
CA TRP A 228 10.60 -3.97 0.84
C TRP A 228 9.96 -5.24 1.40
N SER A 229 10.26 -6.41 0.85
CA SER A 229 9.89 -7.68 1.47
C SER A 229 10.53 -7.84 2.85
N ALA A 230 11.78 -7.39 3.03
CA ALA A 230 12.43 -7.38 4.34
C ALA A 230 11.78 -6.37 5.30
N PHE A 231 11.39 -5.19 4.81
CA PHE A 231 10.60 -4.22 5.58
C PHE A 231 9.28 -4.83 6.07
N ALA A 232 8.47 -5.40 5.17
CA ALA A 232 7.19 -6.02 5.53
C ALA A 232 7.36 -7.21 6.49
N SER A 233 8.43 -8.00 6.33
CA SER A 233 8.74 -9.14 7.20
C SER A 233 9.20 -8.74 8.61
N TYR A 234 9.61 -7.49 8.83
CA TYR A 234 9.90 -6.98 10.16
C TYR A 234 8.64 -6.91 11.03
N PHE A 235 7.51 -6.53 10.42
CA PHE A 235 6.19 -6.35 11.03
C PHE A 235 5.22 -7.52 10.80
N PRO A 236 5.72 -8.69 10.41
CA PRO A 236 4.95 -9.72 9.69
C PRO A 236 3.67 -9.19 8.99
N ALA A 237 3.82 -8.17 8.13
CA ALA A 237 2.67 -7.44 7.60
C ALA A 237 1.89 -8.25 6.55
N ARG A 238 0.57 -8.10 6.53
CA ARG A 238 -0.34 -8.78 5.59
C ARG A 238 -1.34 -7.78 5.01
N LEU A 239 -1.63 -7.92 3.72
CA LEU A 239 -2.71 -7.22 3.03
C LEU A 239 -3.81 -8.22 2.67
N HIS A 240 -5.02 -7.94 3.14
CA HIS A 240 -6.19 -8.79 3.01
C HIS A 240 -7.26 -8.06 2.20
N ARG A 241 -7.68 -8.67 1.10
CA ARG A 241 -8.75 -8.19 0.24
C ARG A 241 -10.06 -8.90 0.58
N THR A 242 -11.11 -8.14 0.91
CA THR A 242 -12.46 -8.70 1.12
C THR A 242 -13.21 -8.95 -0.20
N VAL A 243 -13.07 -8.04 -1.17
CA VAL A 243 -13.73 -8.13 -2.48
C VAL A 243 -12.80 -7.69 -3.60
N GLU A 244 -13.03 -8.19 -4.80
CA GLU A 244 -12.35 -7.70 -5.99
C GLU A 244 -12.80 -6.27 -6.32
N LEU A 245 -11.91 -5.49 -6.92
CA LEU A 245 -12.22 -4.13 -7.38
C LEU A 245 -12.08 -4.07 -8.89
N GLU A 246 -13.08 -3.51 -9.55
CA GLU A 246 -13.10 -3.33 -11.00
C GLU A 246 -12.00 -2.35 -11.44
N PRO A 247 -11.11 -2.70 -12.38
CA PRO A 247 -10.06 -1.80 -12.86
C PRO A 247 -10.60 -0.69 -13.78
N THR A 248 -11.91 -0.68 -14.06
CA THR A 248 -12.61 0.34 -14.85
C THR A 248 -13.05 1.55 -14.00
N ARG A 249 -12.96 1.45 -12.67
CA ARG A 249 -13.35 2.49 -11.73
C ARG A 249 -12.15 3.27 -11.20
N LYS A 250 -12.44 4.38 -10.52
CA LYS A 250 -11.49 5.21 -9.76
C LYS A 250 -11.70 4.95 -8.28
N TYR A 251 -10.65 4.98 -7.47
CA TYR A 251 -10.77 4.67 -6.05
C TYR A 251 -10.04 5.66 -5.13
N ILE A 252 -10.63 5.95 -3.98
CA ILE A 252 -9.96 6.56 -2.85
C ILE A 252 -9.98 5.56 -1.69
N PHE A 253 -8.82 4.97 -1.41
CA PHE A 253 -8.61 4.12 -0.24
C PHE A 253 -8.39 5.02 0.98
N GLY A 254 -9.24 4.91 2.00
CA GLY A 254 -9.05 5.60 3.27
C GLY A 254 -8.47 4.64 4.30
N TYR A 255 -7.21 4.86 4.68
CA TYR A 255 -6.45 4.03 5.60
C TYR A 255 -6.61 4.48 7.05
N HIS A 256 -6.86 3.52 7.94
CA HIS A 256 -7.05 3.69 9.38
C HIS A 256 -6.40 2.56 10.17
N PRO A 257 -5.86 2.80 11.38
CA PRO A 257 -5.50 4.11 11.89
C PRO A 257 -4.20 4.61 11.22
N HIS A 258 -3.86 5.87 11.40
CA HIS A 258 -2.56 6.43 11.02
C HIS A 258 -1.43 5.79 11.83
N GLY A 259 -1.67 5.47 13.10
CA GLY A 259 -0.60 5.20 14.05
C GLY A 259 0.41 6.35 14.08
N ILE A 260 1.67 6.08 14.40
CA ILE A 260 2.67 7.15 14.44
C ILE A 260 3.17 7.53 13.04
N ILE A 261 3.52 6.54 12.20
CA ILE A 261 4.14 6.74 10.86
C ILE A 261 3.43 5.95 9.74
N SER A 262 2.36 5.21 10.04
CA SER A 262 1.61 4.41 9.05
C SER A 262 2.49 3.42 8.27
N HIS A 263 3.28 2.60 8.98
CA HIS A 263 4.17 1.59 8.38
C HIS A 263 3.40 0.58 7.54
N GLY A 264 2.19 0.18 7.98
CA GLY A 264 1.33 -0.69 7.20
C GLY A 264 0.87 -0.05 5.90
N ALA A 265 0.49 1.24 5.93
CA ALA A 265 0.10 1.96 4.72
C ALA A 265 1.25 2.01 3.71
N PHE A 266 2.46 2.28 4.19
CA PHE A 266 3.65 2.27 3.36
C PHE A 266 3.91 0.89 2.73
N ALA A 267 3.90 -0.17 3.54
CA ALA A 267 4.13 -1.54 3.06
C ALA A 267 3.09 -1.96 2.00
N ALA A 268 1.81 -1.70 2.25
CA ALA A 268 0.70 -2.11 1.38
C ALA A 268 0.55 -1.25 0.12
N PHE A 269 0.69 0.07 0.23
CA PHE A 269 0.21 1.00 -0.80
C PHE A 269 1.33 1.78 -1.51
N ALA A 270 2.52 1.92 -0.90
CA ALA A 270 3.67 2.54 -1.56
C ALA A 270 4.55 1.51 -2.28
N THR A 271 4.67 0.30 -1.75
CA THR A 271 5.54 -0.77 -2.28
C THR A 271 4.73 -1.93 -2.86
N GLU A 272 5.39 -2.90 -3.48
CA GLU A 272 4.78 -4.19 -3.88
C GLU A 272 5.10 -5.31 -2.87
N ALA A 273 5.57 -4.98 -1.65
CA ALA A 273 5.98 -5.98 -0.67
C ALA A 273 4.84 -6.91 -0.22
N LEU A 274 3.61 -6.39 -0.22
CA LEU A 274 2.39 -7.13 0.10
C LEU A 274 1.55 -7.47 -1.14
N GLY A 275 2.13 -7.29 -2.34
CA GLY A 275 1.56 -7.60 -3.65
C GLY A 275 0.22 -6.93 -3.95
N PHE A 276 0.14 -5.61 -3.74
CA PHE A 276 -1.03 -4.82 -4.10
C PHE A 276 -1.48 -5.06 -5.56
N SER A 277 -0.54 -5.07 -6.51
CA SER A 277 -0.85 -5.26 -7.93
C SER A 277 -1.37 -6.66 -8.28
N GLU A 278 -1.09 -7.67 -7.45
CA GLU A 278 -1.64 -9.02 -7.58
C GLU A 278 -3.06 -9.09 -6.99
N LEU A 279 -3.31 -8.43 -5.86
CA LEU A 279 -4.64 -8.36 -5.25
C LEU A 279 -5.62 -7.45 -6.02
N TYR A 280 -5.12 -6.42 -6.68
CA TYR A 280 -5.92 -5.43 -7.41
C TYR A 280 -5.39 -5.22 -8.83
N PRO A 281 -5.47 -6.25 -9.70
CA PRO A 281 -4.90 -6.19 -11.03
C PRO A 281 -5.54 -5.08 -11.86
N GLY A 282 -4.70 -4.30 -12.55
CA GLY A 282 -5.13 -3.16 -13.37
C GLY A 282 -5.41 -1.87 -12.59
N ILE A 283 -5.30 -1.88 -11.25
CA ILE A 283 -5.40 -0.66 -10.44
C ILE A 283 -4.00 -0.14 -10.10
N THR A 284 -3.74 1.13 -10.41
CA THR A 284 -2.52 1.83 -10.03
C THR A 284 -2.80 2.76 -8.86
N ASN A 285 -2.43 2.32 -7.66
CA ASN A 285 -2.57 3.10 -6.43
C ASN A 285 -1.37 4.00 -6.13
N THR A 286 -1.62 5.20 -5.61
CA THR A 286 -0.61 6.15 -5.12
C THR A 286 -0.89 6.49 -3.66
N LEU A 287 0.03 6.14 -2.76
CA LEU A 287 -0.04 6.57 -1.36
C LEU A 287 0.31 8.06 -1.26
N LEU A 288 -0.55 8.81 -0.57
CA LEU A 288 -0.40 10.26 -0.43
C LEU A 288 0.27 10.62 0.89
N THR A 289 1.11 11.64 0.86
CA THR A 289 1.81 12.16 2.02
C THR A 289 1.81 13.70 2.01
N LEU A 290 2.25 14.29 3.12
CA LEU A 290 2.40 15.73 3.27
C LEU A 290 3.20 16.37 2.12
N ASP A 291 2.71 17.51 1.63
CA ASP A 291 3.34 18.31 0.55
C ASP A 291 4.81 18.69 0.84
N ALA A 292 5.12 19.00 2.10
CA ALA A 292 6.45 19.40 2.54
C ALA A 292 7.53 18.35 2.20
N ASN A 293 7.18 17.06 2.14
CA ASN A 293 8.10 15.99 1.75
C ASN A 293 8.68 16.21 0.34
N PHE A 294 7.91 16.83 -0.56
CA PHE A 294 8.31 17.07 -1.94
C PHE A 294 9.15 18.34 -2.13
N ARG A 295 9.38 19.09 -1.05
CA ARG A 295 10.29 20.25 -1.01
C ARG A 295 11.66 19.91 -0.42
N VAL A 296 11.81 18.74 0.21
CA VAL A 296 13.08 18.29 0.77
C VAL A 296 13.98 17.77 -0.36
N PRO A 297 15.15 18.40 -0.62
CA PRO A 297 16.08 17.95 -1.64
C PRO A 297 16.50 16.48 -1.47
N LEU A 298 16.69 15.74 -2.57
CA LEU A 298 17.03 14.31 -2.63
C LEU A 298 15.93 13.38 -2.10
N TYR A 299 15.33 13.69 -0.95
CA TYR A 299 14.19 12.93 -0.43
C TYR A 299 12.96 13.01 -1.33
N ARG A 300 12.66 14.19 -1.91
CA ARG A 300 11.58 14.32 -2.90
C ARG A 300 11.73 13.33 -4.05
N ASP A 301 12.95 13.15 -4.55
CA ASP A 301 13.24 12.31 -5.70
C ASP A 301 13.04 10.84 -5.35
N TYR A 302 13.46 10.47 -4.13
CA TYR A 302 13.21 9.16 -3.55
C TYR A 302 11.72 8.88 -3.34
N ALA A 303 10.96 9.83 -2.78
CA ALA A 303 9.53 9.70 -2.55
C ALA A 303 8.75 9.57 -3.87
N LEU A 304 9.07 10.40 -4.87
CA LEU A 304 8.49 10.33 -6.21
C LEU A 304 8.85 9.02 -6.93
N ALA A 305 10.07 8.51 -6.73
CA ALA A 305 10.48 7.20 -7.25
C ALA A 305 9.69 6.04 -6.64
N LEU A 306 9.31 6.14 -5.36
CA LEU A 306 8.37 5.21 -4.72
C LEU A 306 6.92 5.37 -5.21
N GLY A 307 6.64 6.41 -6.01
CA GLY A 307 5.29 6.69 -6.49
C GLY A 307 4.39 7.34 -5.45
N LEU A 308 4.98 7.98 -4.42
CA LEU A 308 4.25 8.83 -3.47
C LEU A 308 3.87 10.15 -4.15
N ALA A 309 2.76 10.75 -3.71
CA ALA A 309 2.33 12.08 -4.18
C ALA A 309 1.80 12.96 -3.03
N SER A 310 1.55 14.23 -3.32
CA SER A 310 1.00 15.18 -2.35
C SER A 310 -0.44 14.82 -1.99
N VAL A 311 -0.82 14.97 -0.72
CA VAL A 311 -2.21 14.81 -0.24
C VAL A 311 -3.09 16.02 -0.56
N SER A 312 -2.58 16.99 -1.32
CA SER A 312 -3.36 18.16 -1.74
C SER A 312 -4.55 17.77 -2.62
N ARG A 313 -5.62 18.57 -2.55
CA ARG A 313 -6.80 18.42 -3.41
C ARG A 313 -6.43 18.34 -4.89
N GLU A 314 -5.55 19.24 -5.33
CA GLU A 314 -5.11 19.31 -6.72
C GLU A 314 -4.42 18.02 -7.17
N SER A 315 -3.51 17.47 -6.35
CA SER A 315 -2.84 16.22 -6.67
C SER A 315 -3.84 15.06 -6.77
N ILE A 316 -4.78 14.97 -5.84
CA ILE A 316 -5.83 13.94 -5.84
C ILE A 316 -6.69 14.04 -7.11
N GLU A 317 -7.18 15.24 -7.43
CA GLU A 317 -7.99 15.48 -8.64
C GLU A 317 -7.18 15.15 -9.91
N ASN A 318 -5.92 15.57 -10.00
CA ASN A 318 -5.05 15.26 -11.13
C ASN A 318 -4.75 13.76 -11.28
N ILE A 319 -4.46 13.04 -10.19
CA ILE A 319 -4.20 11.59 -10.24
C ILE A 319 -5.45 10.83 -10.69
N LEU A 320 -6.63 11.23 -10.18
CA LEU A 320 -7.90 10.58 -10.49
C LEU A 320 -8.49 11.00 -11.84
N SER A 321 -7.97 12.03 -12.50
CA SER A 321 -8.45 12.49 -13.81
C SER A 321 -7.47 12.25 -14.96
N LYS A 322 -6.23 11.83 -14.69
CA LYS A 322 -5.19 11.66 -15.72
C LYS A 322 -4.60 10.25 -15.75
N GLY A 323 -4.30 9.81 -16.98
CA GLY A 323 -3.70 8.50 -17.23
C GLY A 323 -4.71 7.38 -17.00
N GLY A 324 -4.26 6.23 -16.53
CA GLY A 324 -5.12 5.04 -16.54
C GLY A 324 -5.36 4.53 -17.97
N ARG A 325 -6.18 3.49 -18.10
CA ARG A 325 -6.37 2.79 -19.39
C ARG A 325 -7.07 3.63 -20.47
N ASN A 326 -7.92 4.58 -20.07
CA ASN A 326 -8.64 5.48 -20.98
C ASN A 326 -8.06 6.91 -21.02
N GLY A 327 -6.96 7.18 -20.32
CA GLY A 327 -6.40 8.53 -20.20
C GLY A 327 -7.11 9.47 -19.21
N GLU A 328 -8.30 9.09 -18.71
CA GLU A 328 -9.17 9.89 -17.84
C GLU A 328 -9.24 9.36 -16.40
N GLY A 329 -8.23 8.60 -15.98
CA GLY A 329 -8.10 8.07 -14.63
C GLY A 329 -8.69 6.67 -14.40
N MET A 330 -9.13 5.96 -15.45
CA MET A 330 -9.61 4.58 -15.31
C MET A 330 -8.53 3.66 -14.71
N GLY A 331 -8.84 3.03 -13.58
CA GLY A 331 -7.90 2.20 -12.82
C GLY A 331 -6.91 3.00 -11.98
N ARG A 332 -7.10 4.31 -11.82
CA ARG A 332 -6.32 5.12 -10.86
C ARG A 332 -6.93 5.00 -9.47
N ALA A 333 -6.04 4.93 -8.49
CA ALA A 333 -6.41 4.99 -7.09
C ALA A 333 -5.45 5.87 -6.29
N VAL A 334 -5.95 6.46 -5.23
CA VAL A 334 -5.13 7.11 -4.20
C VAL A 334 -5.41 6.48 -2.84
N THR A 335 -4.39 6.42 -1.98
CA THR A 335 -4.55 6.05 -0.58
C THR A 335 -4.28 7.24 0.30
N ILE A 336 -5.23 7.56 1.18
CA ILE A 336 -5.17 8.66 2.13
C ILE A 336 -5.21 8.08 3.53
N VAL A 337 -4.23 8.43 4.36
CA VAL A 337 -4.29 8.13 5.79
C VAL A 337 -5.13 9.22 6.47
N ILE A 338 -6.37 8.88 6.84
CA ILE A 338 -7.41 9.88 7.13
C ILE A 338 -7.19 10.60 8.47
N GLY A 339 -6.82 9.86 9.52
CA GLY A 339 -6.64 10.41 10.87
C GLY A 339 -5.53 11.46 10.95
N GLY A 340 -4.51 11.35 10.09
CA GLY A 340 -3.43 12.32 9.96
C GLY A 340 -2.68 12.57 11.28
N ALA A 341 -2.15 13.79 11.41
CA ALA A 341 -1.36 14.20 12.57
C ALA A 341 -2.14 14.26 13.90
N ARG A 342 -3.48 14.34 13.87
CA ARG A 342 -4.28 14.36 15.12
C ARG A 342 -4.34 12.96 15.70
N GLU A 343 -4.66 11.98 14.87
CA GLU A 343 -4.71 10.57 15.30
C GLU A 343 -3.34 10.03 15.67
N SER A 344 -2.26 10.48 15.02
CA SER A 344 -0.90 10.06 15.37
C SER A 344 -0.42 10.57 16.74
N LEU A 345 -0.99 11.68 17.23
CA LEU A 345 -0.70 12.23 18.57
C LEU A 345 -1.50 11.56 19.69
N ASP A 346 -2.55 10.83 19.34
CA ASP A 346 -3.43 10.11 20.27
C ASP A 346 -3.29 8.58 20.12
N ALA A 347 -2.28 8.12 19.38
CA ALA A 347 -2.06 6.71 19.05
C ALA A 347 -1.54 5.96 20.27
N GLN A 348 -2.41 5.14 20.87
CA GLN A 348 -2.10 4.33 22.04
C GLN A 348 -2.22 2.83 21.72
N PRO A 349 -1.27 1.99 22.15
CA PRO A 349 -1.40 0.54 22.08
C PRO A 349 -2.71 0.05 22.71
N HIS A 350 -3.19 -1.10 22.23
CA HIS A 350 -4.40 -1.80 22.68
C HIS A 350 -5.72 -1.03 22.48
N SER A 351 -5.68 0.17 21.91
CA SER A 351 -6.84 1.02 21.65
C SER A 351 -6.91 1.42 20.18
N LEU A 352 -8.14 1.58 19.67
CA LEU A 352 -8.39 2.01 18.30
C LEU A 352 -9.40 3.16 18.27
N ARG A 353 -8.88 4.38 18.24
CA ARG A 353 -9.67 5.62 18.21
C ARG A 353 -9.41 6.31 16.88
N LEU A 354 -10.44 6.43 16.05
CA LEU A 354 -10.35 6.97 14.69
C LEU A 354 -10.88 8.40 14.64
N VAL A 355 -10.02 9.34 14.27
CA VAL A 355 -10.36 10.76 14.02
C VAL A 355 -11.08 10.85 12.68
N LEU A 356 -12.39 10.60 12.69
CA LEU A 356 -13.17 10.45 11.45
C LEU A 356 -14.51 11.20 11.46
N LYS A 357 -15.09 11.52 12.63
CA LYS A 357 -16.44 12.10 12.73
C LYS A 357 -16.58 13.42 11.97
N SER A 358 -15.58 14.30 12.07
CA SER A 358 -15.57 15.58 11.35
C SER A 358 -14.86 15.53 9.99
N ARG A 359 -14.18 14.43 9.65
CA ARG A 359 -13.30 14.32 8.48
C ARG A 359 -14.06 13.95 7.21
N LYS A 360 -14.82 14.89 6.65
CA LYS A 360 -15.62 14.67 5.43
C LYS A 360 -14.94 15.10 4.12
N GLY A 361 -13.72 15.65 4.20
CA GLY A 361 -12.99 16.19 3.05
C GLY A 361 -12.68 15.16 1.96
N PHE A 362 -12.27 13.95 2.34
CA PHE A 362 -11.98 12.88 1.38
C PHE A 362 -13.25 12.35 0.69
N VAL A 363 -14.36 12.28 1.42
CA VAL A 363 -15.69 11.94 0.86
C VAL A 363 -16.12 12.99 -0.16
N LYS A 364 -15.95 14.27 0.16
CA LYS A 364 -16.21 15.37 -0.78
C LYS A 364 -15.38 15.27 -2.06
N LEU A 365 -14.12 14.83 -1.96
CA LEU A 365 -13.26 14.60 -3.12
C LEU A 365 -13.70 13.38 -3.95
N ALA A 366 -14.08 12.29 -3.30
CA ALA A 366 -14.65 11.11 -3.96
C ALA A 366 -15.88 11.49 -4.79
N ILE A 367 -16.82 12.25 -4.20
CA ILE A 367 -18.03 12.74 -4.87
C ILE A 367 -17.70 13.64 -6.06
N ARG A 368 -16.71 14.53 -5.94
CA ARG A 368 -16.32 15.41 -7.05
C ARG A 368 -15.67 14.69 -8.21
N THR A 369 -14.87 13.67 -7.89
CA THR A 369 -14.09 12.93 -8.88
C THR A 369 -14.83 11.71 -9.41
N GLY A 370 -15.95 11.30 -8.80
CA GLY A 370 -16.64 10.06 -9.11
C GLY A 370 -15.82 8.82 -8.77
N ALA A 371 -14.95 8.92 -7.77
CA ALA A 371 -14.15 7.80 -7.28
C ALA A 371 -14.88 7.08 -6.15
N ASP A 372 -14.89 5.76 -6.17
CA ASP A 372 -15.48 4.94 -5.12
C ASP A 372 -14.59 4.98 -3.87
N LEU A 373 -15.20 5.04 -2.69
CA LEU A 373 -14.47 5.05 -1.43
C LEU A 373 -14.22 3.62 -0.98
N VAL A 374 -12.98 3.30 -0.60
CA VAL A 374 -12.61 1.98 -0.09
C VAL A 374 -12.08 2.12 1.33
N PRO A 375 -12.84 1.72 2.36
CA PRO A 375 -12.35 1.73 3.73
C PRO A 375 -11.24 0.68 3.92
N VAL A 376 -10.17 1.05 4.62
CA VAL A 376 -9.06 0.15 4.95
C VAL A 376 -8.78 0.24 6.43
N LEU A 377 -8.82 -0.90 7.13
CA LEU A 377 -8.57 -1.00 8.56
C LEU A 377 -7.32 -1.86 8.82
N ALA A 378 -6.33 -1.29 9.50
CA ALA A 378 -5.07 -1.93 9.84
C ALA A 378 -5.01 -2.26 11.32
N PHE A 379 -5.13 -3.56 11.62
CA PHE A 379 -4.95 -4.10 12.96
C PHE A 379 -3.45 -4.18 13.28
N GLY A 380 -3.04 -3.70 14.45
CA GLY A 380 -1.65 -3.74 14.91
C GLY A 380 -0.82 -2.49 14.63
N GLU A 381 -1.34 -1.50 13.90
CA GLU A 381 -0.59 -0.28 13.56
C GLU A 381 -0.27 0.59 14.80
N ASN A 382 -1.20 0.72 15.75
CA ASN A 382 -0.98 1.44 17.01
C ASN A 382 -0.02 0.70 17.96
N GLU A 383 0.22 -0.59 17.72
CA GLU A 383 1.06 -1.44 18.58
C GLU A 383 2.57 -1.23 18.32
N LEU A 384 2.92 -0.51 17.25
CA LEU A 384 4.29 -0.39 16.79
C LEU A 384 5.17 0.51 17.66
N TYR A 385 4.56 1.36 18.49
CA TYR A 385 5.26 2.35 19.31
C TYR A 385 4.51 2.58 20.61
N ASP A 386 5.26 2.95 21.66
CA ASP A 386 4.67 3.49 22.87
C ASP A 386 4.79 5.02 22.82
N GLN A 387 3.65 5.70 22.82
CA GLN A 387 3.62 7.15 22.79
C GLN A 387 3.90 7.70 24.19
N VAL A 388 4.79 8.70 24.27
CA VAL A 388 5.03 9.43 25.52
C VAL A 388 3.96 10.49 25.63
N ASP A 389 3.20 10.50 26.73
CA ASP A 389 2.16 11.51 26.95
C ASP A 389 2.80 12.91 27.00
N SER A 390 2.53 13.71 25.98
CA SER A 390 3.06 15.07 25.85
C SER A 390 2.48 16.05 26.86
N VAL A 391 1.36 15.70 27.51
CA VAL A 391 0.71 16.53 28.55
C VAL A 391 1.60 16.62 29.80
N GLU A 392 2.45 15.63 30.05
CA GLU A 392 3.37 15.62 31.20
C GLU A 392 4.58 16.56 31.03
N HIS A 393 4.81 17.12 29.83
CA HIS A 393 6.01 17.88 29.51
C HIS A 393 5.73 19.21 28.75
N PRO A 394 5.54 20.33 29.47
CA PRO A 394 5.15 21.62 28.88
C PRO A 394 6.14 22.20 27.84
N TRP A 395 7.43 21.88 27.95
CA TRP A 395 8.47 22.39 27.05
C TRP A 395 8.45 21.66 25.69
N ILE A 396 8.20 20.35 25.75
CA ILE A 396 8.01 19.49 24.58
C ILE A 396 6.77 19.94 23.79
N HIS A 397 5.66 20.16 24.48
CA HIS A 397 4.43 20.64 23.86
C HIS A 397 4.63 22.00 23.15
N LYS A 398 5.36 22.93 23.77
CA LYS A 398 5.71 24.22 23.13
C LYS A 398 6.56 24.05 21.86
N PHE A 399 7.53 23.14 21.86
CA PHE A 399 8.33 22.83 20.67
C PHE A 399 7.49 22.17 19.57
N GLN A 400 6.64 21.21 19.91
CA GLN A 400 5.71 20.59 18.96
C GLN A 400 4.78 21.62 18.32
N MET A 401 4.27 22.57 19.10
CA MET A 401 3.42 23.66 18.58
C MET A 401 4.20 24.64 17.69
N LEU A 402 5.48 24.88 17.96
CA LEU A 402 6.35 25.66 17.08
C LEU A 402 6.59 24.94 15.75
N VAL A 403 6.89 23.65 15.78
CA VAL A 403 7.07 22.80 14.60
C VAL A 403 5.77 22.71 13.79
N LYS A 404 4.62 22.54 14.46
CA LYS A 404 3.30 22.60 13.85
C LYS A 404 3.08 23.91 13.11
N LYS A 405 3.43 25.03 13.72
CA LYS A 405 3.29 26.37 13.15
C LYS A 405 4.22 26.60 11.95
N ALA A 406 5.44 26.06 12.00
CA ALA A 406 6.44 26.22 10.95
C ALA A 406 6.23 25.28 9.75
N MET A 407 5.86 24.02 10.00
CA MET A 407 5.84 22.96 8.98
C MET A 407 4.43 22.44 8.65
N GLY A 408 3.40 22.86 9.39
CA GLY A 408 2.01 22.42 9.20
C GLY A 408 1.69 21.04 9.77
N PHE A 409 2.66 20.37 10.41
CA PHE A 409 2.50 19.08 11.08
C PHE A 409 3.30 19.02 12.39
N THR A 410 2.82 18.25 13.36
CA THR A 410 3.52 17.96 14.62
C THR A 410 4.35 16.70 14.47
N ILE A 411 5.54 16.67 15.08
CA ILE A 411 6.31 15.44 15.25
C ILE A 411 5.82 14.82 16.58
N PRO A 412 5.14 13.66 16.56
CA PRO A 412 4.80 12.96 17.79
C PRO A 412 6.10 12.58 18.51
N LEU A 413 6.14 12.74 19.83
CA LEU A 413 7.20 12.15 20.64
C LEU A 413 6.80 10.74 21.01
N PHE A 414 7.63 9.78 20.62
CA PHE A 414 7.40 8.37 20.87
C PHE A 414 8.71 7.71 21.23
N HIS A 415 8.61 6.64 22.01
CA HIS A 415 9.72 5.73 22.20
C HIS A 415 9.29 4.36 21.71
N ALA A 416 10.25 3.66 21.13
CA ALA A 416 10.17 2.24 20.94
C ALA A 416 11.60 1.74 21.18
N ARG A 417 12.16 1.06 20.21
CA ARG A 417 13.32 0.22 20.41
C ARG A 417 14.61 0.90 19.91
N GLY A 418 15.73 0.68 20.61
CA GLY A 418 17.05 1.11 20.16
C GLY A 418 17.60 0.29 19.00
N ILE A 419 18.53 0.87 18.24
CA ILE A 419 19.28 0.15 17.18
C ILE A 419 20.07 -1.02 17.80
N PHE A 420 20.56 -0.85 19.03
CA PHE A 420 21.37 -1.84 19.77
C PHE A 420 20.70 -2.39 21.04
N ASN A 421 19.54 -1.85 21.44
CA ASN A 421 18.85 -2.23 22.68
C ASN A 421 17.34 -2.47 22.46
N TYR A 422 16.65 -3.09 23.43
CA TYR A 422 15.23 -3.43 23.35
C TYR A 422 14.30 -2.35 23.92
N ASP A 423 14.81 -1.40 24.72
CA ASP A 423 13.96 -0.60 25.62
C ASP A 423 13.96 0.91 25.34
N VAL A 424 14.88 1.47 24.54
CA VAL A 424 14.92 2.92 24.21
C VAL A 424 15.44 3.19 22.79
N GLY A 425 14.58 3.67 21.89
CA GLY A 425 14.96 4.27 20.60
C GLY A 425 13.81 4.55 19.64
N LEU A 426 14.15 4.77 18.35
CA LEU A 426 13.19 5.19 17.30
C LEU A 426 12.69 4.03 16.43
N LEU A 427 13.21 2.82 16.63
CA LEU A 427 12.85 1.66 15.82
C LEU A 427 11.54 1.05 16.35
N PRO A 428 10.50 0.84 15.52
CA PRO A 428 9.23 0.31 15.99
C PRO A 428 9.33 -1.12 16.52
N TYR A 429 8.36 -1.54 17.34
CA TYR A 429 8.24 -2.93 17.78
C TYR A 429 7.91 -3.87 16.61
N ARG A 430 8.40 -5.10 16.68
CA ARG A 430 8.14 -6.17 15.69
C ARG A 430 6.80 -6.84 15.95
N ARG A 431 5.70 -6.11 15.77
CA ARG A 431 4.34 -6.63 15.94
C ARG A 431 3.66 -6.81 14.58
N ALA A 432 2.72 -7.76 14.51
CA ALA A 432 2.00 -8.10 13.29
C ALA A 432 1.09 -6.94 12.85
N ILE A 433 1.10 -6.59 11.57
CA ILE A 433 0.16 -5.64 10.99
C ILE A 433 -0.74 -6.35 9.97
N ASN A 434 -2.04 -6.42 10.23
CA ASN A 434 -3.02 -7.02 9.33
C ASN A 434 -3.91 -5.94 8.74
N ILE A 435 -3.74 -5.67 7.45
CA ILE A 435 -4.42 -4.59 6.72
C ILE A 435 -5.58 -5.20 5.96
N VAL A 436 -6.81 -4.88 6.37
CA VAL A 436 -8.03 -5.40 5.77
C VAL A 436 -8.68 -4.31 4.93
N VAL A 437 -8.81 -4.58 3.63
CA VAL A 437 -9.48 -3.70 2.67
C VAL A 437 -10.94 -4.09 2.56
N GLY A 438 -11.83 -3.15 2.88
CA GLY A 438 -13.28 -3.31 2.85
C GLY A 438 -13.90 -3.21 1.46
N ARG A 439 -15.23 -3.26 1.44
CA ARG A 439 -16.03 -3.15 0.23
C ARG A 439 -16.06 -1.70 -0.26
N PRO A 440 -16.10 -1.47 -1.59
CA PRO A 440 -16.20 -0.11 -2.11
C PRO A 440 -17.60 0.47 -1.85
N ILE A 441 -17.65 1.70 -1.34
CA ILE A 441 -18.85 2.53 -1.32
C ILE A 441 -18.92 3.22 -2.68
N LYS A 442 -19.95 2.88 -3.45
CA LYS A 442 -20.15 3.42 -4.80
C LYS A 442 -20.58 4.88 -4.71
N VAL A 443 -19.85 5.74 -5.42
CA VAL A 443 -20.11 7.19 -5.39
C VAL A 443 -20.64 7.67 -6.73
N VAL A 444 -21.71 8.45 -6.69
CA VAL A 444 -22.26 9.18 -7.84
C VAL A 444 -21.56 10.53 -7.91
N GLN A 445 -20.98 10.84 -9.07
CA GLN A 445 -20.24 12.08 -9.25
C GLN A 445 -21.17 13.30 -9.19
N GLN A 446 -20.79 14.31 -8.40
CA GLN A 446 -21.49 15.62 -8.33
C GLN A 446 -20.50 16.78 -8.48
N GLY A 447 -21.03 17.99 -8.76
CA GLY A 447 -20.25 19.22 -8.70
C GLY A 447 -19.50 19.59 -9.99
N GLY A 448 -19.90 19.06 -11.15
CA GLY A 448 -19.24 19.32 -12.44
C GLY A 448 -19.12 20.80 -12.83
N LYS A 449 -20.21 21.58 -12.80
CA LYS A 449 -20.20 23.01 -13.20
C LYS A 449 -20.10 23.98 -12.02
N ASP A 450 -20.73 23.66 -10.88
CA ASP A 450 -20.88 24.62 -9.77
C ASP A 450 -20.01 24.26 -8.56
N ASN A 451 -19.24 23.16 -8.62
CA ASN A 451 -18.41 22.62 -7.55
C ASN A 451 -19.15 22.35 -6.21
N LYS A 452 -20.49 22.40 -6.24
CA LYS A 452 -21.38 22.12 -5.12
C LYS A 452 -21.60 20.61 -5.01
N VAL A 453 -21.50 20.14 -3.77
CA VAL A 453 -21.81 18.76 -3.38
C VAL A 453 -22.98 18.88 -2.41
N ASP A 454 -24.01 18.05 -2.60
CA ASP A 454 -25.13 17.99 -1.68
C ASP A 454 -24.64 17.51 -0.31
N GLU A 455 -24.90 18.29 0.74
CA GLU A 455 -24.47 17.99 2.10
C GLU A 455 -25.15 16.73 2.63
N LYS A 456 -26.42 16.49 2.27
CA LYS A 456 -27.14 15.29 2.71
C LYS A 456 -26.52 14.03 2.10
N TYR A 457 -26.26 14.06 0.79
CA TYR A 457 -25.58 12.95 0.12
C TYR A 457 -24.16 12.72 0.66
N LEU A 458 -23.41 13.80 0.93
CA LEU A 458 -22.08 13.70 1.53
C LEU A 458 -22.11 13.05 2.91
N ASP A 459 -23.09 13.39 3.74
CA ASP A 459 -23.28 12.81 5.07
C ASP A 459 -23.71 11.34 4.99
N GLN A 460 -24.57 10.99 4.03
CA GLN A 460 -24.95 9.61 3.76
C GLN A 460 -23.72 8.76 3.38
N VAL A 461 -22.94 9.19 2.39
CA VAL A 461 -21.75 8.45 1.93
C VAL A 461 -20.70 8.35 3.04
N HIS A 462 -20.55 9.39 3.87
CA HIS A 462 -19.67 9.34 5.04
C HIS A 462 -20.15 8.32 6.07
N GLN A 463 -21.46 8.23 6.33
CA GLN A 463 -22.02 7.23 7.24
C GLN A 463 -21.82 5.80 6.69
N GLU A 464 -22.09 5.56 5.40
CA GLU A 464 -21.83 4.26 4.76
C GLU A 464 -20.35 3.85 4.86
N TYR A 465 -19.44 4.82 4.74
CA TYR A 465 -18.00 4.61 4.93
C TYR A 465 -17.66 4.21 6.38
N VAL A 466 -18.26 4.88 7.38
CA VAL A 466 -18.08 4.55 8.80
C VAL A 466 -18.66 3.17 9.12
N ASP A 467 -19.85 2.86 8.63
CA ASP A 467 -20.53 1.59 8.87
C ASP A 467 -19.69 0.42 8.32
N GLU A 468 -19.07 0.59 7.16
CA GLU A 468 -18.17 -0.42 6.59
C GLU A 468 -16.87 -0.58 7.40
N LEU A 469 -16.33 0.49 8.02
CA LEU A 469 -15.21 0.36 8.97
C LEU A 469 -15.61 -0.40 10.24
N VAL A 470 -16.79 -0.12 10.79
CA VAL A 470 -17.33 -0.84 11.96
C VAL A 470 -17.54 -2.31 11.61
N ARG A 471 -18.06 -2.61 10.42
CA ARG A 471 -18.20 -3.98 9.93
C ARG A 471 -16.84 -4.70 9.84
N LEU A 472 -15.81 -4.05 9.31
CA LEU A 472 -14.46 -4.61 9.27
C LEU A 472 -13.91 -4.87 10.68
N TRP A 473 -14.15 -3.96 11.61
CA TRP A 473 -13.76 -4.15 13.01
C TRP A 473 -14.45 -5.37 13.61
N ASP A 474 -15.78 -5.43 13.56
CA ASP A 474 -16.56 -6.53 14.14
C ASP A 474 -16.26 -7.89 13.50
N GLY A 475 -15.99 -7.90 12.19
CA GLY A 475 -15.64 -9.10 11.46
C GLY A 475 -14.28 -9.70 11.84
N TYR A 476 -13.32 -8.89 12.29
CA TYR A 476 -11.91 -9.33 12.40
C TYR A 476 -11.21 -8.98 13.73
N LYS A 477 -11.84 -8.22 14.63
CA LYS A 477 -11.25 -7.84 15.93
C LYS A 477 -10.81 -9.03 16.78
N ASP A 478 -11.60 -10.11 16.81
CA ASP A 478 -11.26 -11.31 17.60
C ASP A 478 -10.13 -12.15 16.97
N THR A 479 -9.84 -11.93 15.69
CA THR A 479 -8.74 -12.60 14.99
C THR A 479 -7.44 -11.81 15.11
N PHE A 480 -7.49 -10.50 14.88
CA PHE A 480 -6.29 -9.67 14.72
C PHE A 480 -6.02 -8.70 15.89
N ALA A 481 -7.01 -8.41 16.74
CA ALA A 481 -6.89 -7.55 17.93
C ALA A 481 -7.30 -8.31 19.21
N LYS A 482 -6.56 -9.40 19.49
CA LYS A 482 -6.81 -10.28 20.64
C LYS A 482 -6.52 -9.61 21.98
N ASP A 483 -5.51 -8.76 22.01
CA ASP A 483 -5.04 -8.06 23.20
C ASP A 483 -5.64 -6.65 23.32
N ARG A 484 -6.83 -6.41 22.75
CA ARG A 484 -7.49 -5.09 22.78
C ARG A 484 -8.02 -4.78 24.19
N GLU A 485 -7.94 -3.52 24.59
CA GLU A 485 -8.51 -3.00 25.84
C GLU A 485 -9.87 -2.34 25.65
N GLY A 486 -10.23 -2.02 24.40
CA GLY A 486 -11.50 -1.38 24.05
C GLY A 486 -11.99 -1.74 22.66
N GLU A 487 -13.21 -1.30 22.36
CA GLU A 487 -13.82 -1.40 21.02
C GLU A 487 -13.40 -0.20 20.15
N LEU A 488 -13.66 -0.29 18.85
CA LEU A 488 -13.42 0.81 17.91
C LEU A 488 -14.22 2.06 18.32
N GLU A 489 -13.54 3.18 18.51
CA GLU A 489 -14.16 4.48 18.77
C GLU A 489 -14.01 5.42 17.58
N ILE A 490 -15.11 6.02 17.13
CA ILE A 490 -15.09 7.10 16.15
C ILE A 490 -15.12 8.44 16.89
N VAL A 491 -13.99 9.17 16.85
CA VAL A 491 -13.78 10.43 17.57
C VAL A 491 -13.75 11.64 16.62
N GLU A 492 -13.73 12.84 17.22
CA GLU A 492 -13.94 14.12 16.53
C GLU A 492 -12.89 14.49 15.49
#